data_AF-A0A8J4V4P6-F1
#
_entry.id   AF-A0A8J4V4P6-F1
#
_cell.length_a   1.000
_cell.length_b   1.000
_cell.length_c   1.000
_cell.angle_alpha   90.00
_cell.angle_beta   90.00
_cell.angle_gamma   90.00
#
_symmetry.space_group_name_H-M   'P 1'
#
loop_
_entity.id
_entity.type
_entity.pdbx_description
1 polymer ?
#
loop_
_entity_poly.entity_id
_entity_poly.type
_entity_poly.pdbx_seq_one_letter_code
_entity_poly.pdbx_strand_id
1 'polypeptide(L)'
;MATEENEPLTPNEDGSNSPAQKQPLKSHLFRYLGLLFICLITFGSYYIYDIPGAFQTNIEALYNIQSDKFNVLYSVYNFPNTVIVFFGGYLIDSVFGLRKGALIFCCLVMSGQILFAVSGSLKLYWLAVVGRMIFGLGGESLSVAQSTFCATWFNGRSDINFAFAVTLGFSRIGSAVNFQTTPKIAAALNTADAIWFGAITCGVSFVACLILIALDAIRAKKDKSVVKNDPVQLADIKRFPVSLWLIFLAIVLFYVPLFVYVVNAKQFLGTKWPGCDASVLASIPYYTAAPSPIIGFIIDRFGRNLTFMTVASIGMAVAHIILAYTHVTPYVGMIIMGLSYATMAASIWVTFPALVPSKRLGTAYGLAFAFQNAGVAIVTLIIGAILTKTDNNYLYSESIFVGIACVGVAIHIILIFIDLKTKAINIPAADMKALVKRINQEEKPLLINDNNDN
;
A
#
# COMPACT_ATOMS: atom_id res chain seq x y z
N MET A 1 -66.20 8.96 -11.48
CA MET A 1 -65.87 7.58 -11.08
C MET A 1 -64.36 7.45 -11.22
N ALA A 2 -63.62 7.79 -10.16
CA ALA A 2 -63.11 6.88 -9.12
C ALA A 2 -61.90 6.08 -9.66
N THR A 3 -60.68 6.62 -9.54
CA THR A 3 -59.66 6.28 -8.51
C THR A 3 -59.31 4.78 -8.50
N GLU A 4 -58.26 4.40 -9.23
CA GLU A 4 -57.58 3.12 -9.06
C GLU A 4 -56.69 3.19 -7.81
N GLU A 5 -57.03 2.38 -6.82
CA GLU A 5 -56.31 2.18 -5.57
C GLU A 5 -55.07 1.29 -5.78
N ASN A 6 -54.01 1.64 -5.06
CA ASN A 6 -52.80 0.85 -4.89
C ASN A 6 -53.11 -0.52 -4.26
N GLU A 7 -52.85 -1.61 -4.97
CA GLU A 7 -52.67 -2.92 -4.34
C GLU A 7 -51.22 -3.08 -3.84
N PRO A 8 -51.00 -3.55 -2.60
CA PRO A 8 -49.67 -3.75 -2.06
C PRO A 8 -49.01 -5.00 -2.65
N LEU A 9 -47.76 -4.85 -3.11
CA LEU A 9 -46.85 -5.94 -3.44
C LEU A 9 -46.71 -6.87 -2.23
N THR A 10 -47.32 -8.05 -2.31
CA THR A 10 -47.08 -9.15 -1.38
C THR A 10 -45.63 -9.64 -1.55
N PRO A 11 -44.89 -9.88 -0.46
CA PRO A 11 -43.58 -10.51 -0.55
C PRO A 11 -43.78 -11.98 -0.90
N ASN A 12 -43.25 -12.42 -2.04
CA ASN A 12 -43.08 -13.85 -2.30
C ASN A 12 -42.16 -14.43 -1.22
N GLU A 13 -42.75 -15.26 -0.37
CA GLU A 13 -42.07 -16.16 0.56
C GLU A 13 -41.32 -17.24 -0.23
N ASP A 14 -40.12 -16.91 -0.70
CA ASP A 14 -39.05 -17.90 -0.92
C ASP A 14 -37.99 -17.69 0.16
N GLY A 15 -38.40 -17.99 1.39
CA GLY A 15 -37.53 -18.12 2.55
C GLY A 15 -36.63 -19.33 2.40
N SER A 16 -35.51 -19.17 1.68
CA SER A 16 -34.30 -19.93 1.97
C SER A 16 -33.31 -19.02 2.71
N ASN A 17 -33.56 -18.90 4.02
CA ASN A 17 -32.51 -18.62 4.98
C ASN A 17 -31.44 -19.70 4.83
N SER A 18 -30.43 -19.47 3.97
CA SER A 18 -29.21 -20.27 4.00
C SER A 18 -28.42 -19.79 5.22
N PRO A 19 -28.33 -20.58 6.32
CA PRO A 19 -27.48 -20.21 7.43
C PRO A 19 -26.06 -20.07 6.89
N ALA A 20 -25.36 -19.00 7.28
CA ALA A 20 -23.97 -18.73 6.92
C ALA A 20 -23.19 -20.04 6.89
N GLN A 21 -22.94 -20.56 5.67
CA GLN A 21 -22.38 -21.88 5.48
C GLN A 21 -20.99 -21.86 6.10
N LYS A 22 -20.86 -22.38 7.34
CA LYS A 22 -19.59 -22.45 8.06
C LYS A 22 -18.63 -23.20 7.16
N GLN A 23 -17.68 -22.48 6.55
CA GLN A 23 -16.70 -23.13 5.70
C GLN A 23 -15.94 -24.13 6.59
N PRO A 24 -15.61 -25.33 6.07
CA PRO A 24 -14.89 -26.32 6.86
C PRO A 24 -13.60 -25.70 7.41
N LEU A 25 -13.25 -25.99 8.67
CA LEU A 25 -12.08 -25.43 9.37
C LEU A 25 -10.79 -25.52 8.53
N LYS A 26 -10.64 -26.60 7.75
CA LYS A 26 -9.52 -26.81 6.81
C LYS A 26 -9.44 -25.75 5.69
N SER A 27 -10.57 -25.23 5.22
CA SER A 27 -10.64 -24.14 4.22
C SER A 27 -10.18 -22.81 4.82
N HIS A 28 -10.59 -22.51 6.06
CA HIS A 28 -10.14 -21.31 6.76
C HIS A 28 -8.63 -21.34 7.02
N LEU A 29 -8.12 -22.45 7.57
CA LEU A 29 -6.69 -22.63 7.83
C LEU A 29 -5.84 -22.50 6.55
N PHE A 30 -6.31 -23.07 5.44
CA PHE A 30 -5.62 -22.96 4.16
C PHE A 30 -5.51 -21.51 3.65
N ARG A 31 -6.55 -20.69 3.86
CA ARG A 31 -6.53 -19.29 3.45
C ARG A 31 -5.62 -18.43 4.31
N TYR A 32 -5.63 -18.61 5.63
CA TYR A 32 -4.69 -17.90 6.52
C TYR A 32 -3.25 -18.37 6.35
N LEU A 33 -3.03 -19.64 5.96
CA LEU A 33 -1.73 -20.09 5.51
C LEU A 33 -1.30 -19.33 4.24
N GLY A 34 -2.21 -19.15 3.28
CA GLY A 34 -1.97 -18.27 2.13
C GLY A 34 -1.63 -16.85 2.55
N LEU A 35 -2.38 -16.25 3.47
CA LEU A 35 -2.11 -14.90 4.00
C LEU A 35 -0.71 -14.79 4.59
N LEU A 36 -0.27 -15.79 5.38
CA LEU A 36 1.08 -15.82 5.91
C LEU A 36 2.13 -15.71 4.79
N PHE A 37 1.99 -16.52 3.73
CA PHE A 37 2.94 -16.45 2.61
C PHE A 37 2.80 -15.15 1.81
N ILE A 38 1.59 -14.60 1.64
CA ILE A 38 1.38 -13.27 1.06
C ILE A 38 2.12 -12.20 1.87
N CYS A 39 2.13 -12.30 3.20
CA CYS A 39 2.91 -11.38 4.05
C CYS A 39 4.42 -11.57 3.85
N LEU A 40 4.88 -12.81 3.76
CA LEU A 40 6.30 -13.14 3.67
C LEU A 40 6.94 -12.77 2.33
N ILE A 41 6.20 -12.65 1.22
CA ILE A 41 6.82 -12.30 -0.07
C ILE A 41 7.42 -10.89 -0.10
N THR A 42 6.88 -9.93 0.67
CA THR A 42 7.41 -8.56 0.72
C THR A 42 8.33 -8.31 1.91
N PHE A 43 8.35 -9.20 2.91
CA PHE A 43 9.15 -9.04 4.12
C PHE A 43 10.62 -8.68 3.82
N GLY A 44 11.29 -9.46 2.97
CA GLY A 44 12.67 -9.20 2.56
C GLY A 44 12.83 -7.88 1.81
N SER A 45 11.90 -7.55 0.92
CA SER A 45 11.90 -6.28 0.17
C SER A 45 11.90 -5.06 1.10
N TYR A 46 11.05 -5.07 2.14
CA TYR A 46 10.99 -3.97 3.11
C TYR A 46 12.21 -3.96 4.05
N TYR A 47 12.73 -5.13 4.42
CA TYR A 47 13.98 -5.22 5.17
C TYR A 47 15.13 -4.55 4.42
N ILE A 48 15.34 -4.91 3.15
CA ILE A 48 16.48 -4.41 2.36
C ILE A 48 16.31 -2.97 1.87
N TYR A 49 15.06 -2.51 1.74
CA TYR A 49 14.76 -1.14 1.37
C TYR A 49 15.44 -0.16 2.34
N ASP A 50 15.35 -0.47 3.64
CA ASP A 50 15.83 0.36 4.74
C ASP A 50 17.28 0.05 5.18
N ILE A 51 17.95 -0.96 4.59
CA ILE A 51 19.35 -1.29 4.93
C ILE A 51 20.24 -0.04 4.90
N PRO A 52 20.24 0.79 3.84
CA PRO A 52 21.11 1.97 3.84
C PRO A 52 20.82 2.93 4.99
N GLY A 53 19.55 3.10 5.37
CA GLY A 53 19.15 3.97 6.48
C GLY A 53 19.52 3.43 7.87
N ALA A 54 19.63 2.11 8.05
CA ALA A 54 19.89 1.52 9.37
C ALA A 54 21.30 1.79 9.92
N PHE A 55 22.28 2.00 9.04
CA PHE A 55 23.70 2.08 9.39
C PHE A 55 24.50 2.89 8.36
N GLN A 56 24.02 4.11 8.08
CA GLN A 56 24.61 5.03 7.10
C GLN A 56 26.13 5.20 7.27
N THR A 57 26.60 5.47 8.49
CA THR A 57 28.02 5.72 8.78
C THR A 57 28.90 4.53 8.38
N ASN A 58 28.40 3.30 8.55
CA ASN A 58 29.12 2.10 8.15
C ASN A 58 29.22 1.98 6.62
N ILE A 59 28.18 2.35 5.87
CA ILE A 59 28.19 2.35 4.40
C ILE A 59 29.11 3.44 3.85
N GLU A 60 29.05 4.64 4.42
CA GLU A 60 29.95 5.76 4.08
C GLU A 60 31.41 5.34 4.25
N ALA A 61 31.73 4.70 5.39
CA ALA A 61 33.07 4.17 5.66
C ALA A 61 33.45 3.00 4.72
N LEU A 62 32.53 2.09 4.41
CA LEU A 62 32.79 0.92 3.56
C LEU A 62 33.22 1.31 2.14
N TYR A 63 32.55 2.30 1.56
CA TYR A 63 32.81 2.76 0.19
C TYR A 63 33.71 4.00 0.10
N ASN A 64 34.13 4.56 1.25
CA ASN A 64 34.86 5.83 1.33
C ASN A 64 34.14 6.96 0.58
N ILE A 65 32.85 7.13 0.87
CA ILE A 65 31.97 8.12 0.24
C ILE A 65 31.45 9.12 1.27
N GLN A 66 31.11 10.32 0.79
CA GLN A 66 30.43 11.34 1.59
C GLN A 66 28.90 11.17 1.50
N SER A 67 28.18 11.95 2.31
CA SER A 67 26.73 11.86 2.45
C SER A 67 25.96 12.18 1.16
N ASP A 68 26.56 12.90 0.21
CA ASP A 68 26.00 13.17 -1.11
C ASP A 68 25.80 11.89 -1.94
N LYS A 69 26.85 11.07 -2.05
CA LYS A 69 26.80 9.77 -2.73
C LYS A 69 25.97 8.77 -1.94
N PHE A 70 26.00 8.81 -0.61
CA PHE A 70 25.08 8.00 0.19
C PHE A 70 23.61 8.31 -0.15
N ASN A 71 23.25 9.60 -0.28
CA ASN A 71 21.89 10.00 -0.65
C ASN A 71 21.50 9.50 -2.05
N VAL A 72 22.46 9.42 -2.99
CA VAL A 72 22.23 8.79 -4.31
C VAL A 72 21.92 7.29 -4.14
N LEU A 73 22.69 6.55 -3.34
CA LEU A 73 22.46 5.13 -3.09
C LEU A 73 21.09 4.86 -2.43
N TYR A 74 20.66 5.74 -1.53
CA TYR A 74 19.34 5.65 -0.90
C TYR A 74 18.22 5.90 -1.92
N SER A 75 18.31 7.01 -2.67
CA SER A 75 17.28 7.49 -3.58
C SER A 75 17.17 6.71 -4.89
N VAL A 76 18.22 6.03 -5.35
CA VAL A 76 18.23 5.36 -6.66
C VAL A 76 17.16 4.28 -6.80
N TYR A 77 16.72 3.67 -5.69
CA TYR A 77 15.60 2.74 -5.68
C TYR A 77 14.29 3.38 -6.18
N ASN A 78 14.07 4.67 -5.93
CA ASN A 78 12.81 5.34 -6.26
C ASN A 78 12.69 5.69 -7.74
N PHE A 79 13.79 5.86 -8.48
CA PHE A 79 13.74 6.29 -9.88
C PHE A 79 13.01 5.30 -10.80
N PRO A 80 13.34 3.98 -10.79
CA PRO A 80 12.59 3.02 -11.59
C PRO A 80 11.11 2.98 -11.19
N ASN A 81 10.83 3.14 -9.90
CA ASN A 81 9.49 3.05 -9.33
C ASN A 81 8.53 4.16 -9.76
N THR A 82 9.02 5.28 -10.29
CA THR A 82 8.15 6.32 -10.85
C THR A 82 7.44 5.86 -12.12
N VAL A 83 8.06 4.96 -12.90
CA VAL A 83 7.56 4.55 -14.23
C VAL A 83 7.18 3.07 -14.25
N ILE A 84 8.03 2.19 -13.70
CA ILE A 84 7.87 0.75 -13.83
C ILE A 84 6.62 0.22 -13.11
N VAL A 85 6.18 0.87 -12.03
CA VAL A 85 5.07 0.39 -11.19
C VAL A 85 3.74 0.45 -11.93
N PHE A 86 3.58 1.48 -12.77
CA PHE A 86 2.45 1.56 -13.71
C PHE A 86 2.42 0.34 -14.63
N PHE A 87 3.55 -0.01 -15.22
CA PHE A 87 3.66 -1.17 -16.10
C PHE A 87 3.63 -2.50 -15.33
N GLY A 88 4.10 -2.55 -14.09
CA GLY A 88 4.17 -3.77 -13.29
C GLY A 88 2.80 -4.40 -13.08
N GLY A 89 1.80 -3.57 -12.75
CA GLY A 89 0.40 -3.98 -12.67
C GLY A 89 -0.16 -4.47 -14.00
N TYR A 90 0.10 -3.74 -15.07
CA TYR A 90 -0.30 -4.11 -16.44
C TYR A 90 0.31 -5.44 -16.88
N LEU A 91 1.60 -5.66 -16.60
CA LEU A 91 2.35 -6.87 -16.94
C LEU A 91 1.81 -8.10 -16.18
N ILE A 92 1.40 -7.92 -14.92
CA ILE A 92 0.72 -8.95 -14.12
C ILE A 92 -0.58 -9.37 -14.79
N ASP A 93 -1.44 -8.42 -15.15
CA ASP A 93 -2.77 -8.73 -15.64
C ASP A 93 -2.77 -9.21 -17.11
N SER A 94 -1.88 -8.66 -17.95
CA SER A 94 -1.98 -8.82 -19.42
C SER A 94 -0.99 -9.81 -20.01
N VAL A 95 0.21 -9.95 -19.43
CA VAL A 95 1.34 -10.66 -20.09
C VAL A 95 1.70 -11.93 -19.34
N PHE A 96 2.04 -11.82 -18.06
CA PHE A 96 2.62 -12.93 -17.30
C PHE A 96 1.60 -13.71 -16.47
N GLY A 97 0.54 -13.04 -16.02
CA GLY A 97 -0.33 -13.53 -14.96
C GLY A 97 0.29 -13.33 -13.58
N LEU A 98 -0.56 -13.27 -12.55
CA LEU A 98 -0.18 -12.98 -11.16
C LEU A 98 0.98 -13.83 -10.62
N ARG A 99 0.95 -15.15 -10.85
CA ARG A 99 1.99 -16.08 -10.35
C ARG A 99 3.36 -15.82 -10.96
N LYS A 100 3.43 -15.75 -12.29
CA LYS A 100 4.71 -15.54 -13.00
C LYS A 100 5.21 -14.11 -12.78
N GLY A 101 4.32 -13.12 -12.78
CA GLY A 101 4.66 -11.73 -12.48
C GLY A 101 5.31 -11.58 -11.10
N ALA A 102 4.69 -12.16 -10.07
CA ALA A 102 5.25 -12.14 -8.71
C ALA A 102 6.64 -12.82 -8.64
N LEU A 103 6.83 -13.95 -9.33
CA LEU A 103 8.12 -14.63 -9.39
C LEU A 103 9.19 -13.76 -10.05
N ILE A 104 8.87 -13.12 -11.19
CA ILE A 104 9.78 -12.22 -11.91
C ILE A 104 10.20 -11.04 -11.01
N PHE A 105 9.24 -10.38 -10.36
CA PHE A 105 9.55 -9.26 -9.46
C PHE A 105 10.35 -9.71 -8.23
N CYS A 106 10.05 -10.87 -7.67
CA CYS A 106 10.83 -11.44 -6.57
C CYS A 106 12.27 -11.77 -7.00
N CYS A 107 12.47 -12.31 -8.21
CA CYS A 107 13.80 -12.51 -8.79
C CYS A 107 14.56 -11.19 -8.96
N LEU A 108 13.91 -10.11 -9.43
CA LEU A 108 14.54 -8.79 -9.57
C LEU A 108 14.97 -8.24 -8.20
N VAL A 109 14.11 -8.33 -7.18
CA VAL A 109 14.43 -7.91 -5.80
C VAL A 109 15.63 -8.69 -5.26
N MET A 110 15.61 -10.02 -5.36
CA MET A 110 16.69 -10.88 -4.90
C MET A 110 18.00 -10.62 -5.66
N SER A 111 17.94 -10.46 -6.98
CA SER A 111 19.13 -10.18 -7.81
C SER A 111 19.73 -8.81 -7.46
N GLY A 112 18.89 -7.79 -7.29
CA GLY A 112 19.33 -6.46 -6.87
C GLY A 112 20.04 -6.48 -5.51
N GLN A 113 19.48 -7.22 -4.54
CA GLN A 113 20.11 -7.37 -3.23
C GLN A 113 21.42 -8.17 -3.27
N ILE A 114 21.50 -9.23 -4.06
CA ILE A 114 22.74 -10.00 -4.23
C ILE A 114 23.82 -9.10 -4.81
N LEU A 115 23.51 -8.29 -5.83
CA LEU A 115 24.46 -7.33 -6.39
C LEU A 115 24.92 -6.30 -5.34
N PHE A 116 24.02 -5.83 -4.49
CA PHE A 116 24.37 -4.93 -3.39
C PHE A 116 25.21 -5.61 -2.28
N ALA A 117 25.00 -6.90 -2.01
CA ALA A 117 25.83 -7.65 -1.08
C ALA A 117 27.23 -7.93 -1.64
N VAL A 118 27.32 -8.28 -2.93
CA VAL A 118 28.58 -8.44 -3.66
C VAL A 118 29.33 -7.11 -3.69
N SER A 119 28.64 -5.98 -3.92
CA SER A 119 29.27 -4.67 -3.90
C SER A 119 29.86 -4.32 -2.53
N GLY A 120 29.20 -4.73 -1.44
CA GLY A 120 29.70 -4.55 -0.09
C GLY A 120 30.98 -5.35 0.17
N SER A 121 31.06 -6.56 -0.38
CA SER A 121 32.23 -7.45 -0.26
C SER A 121 33.41 -6.94 -1.09
N LEU A 122 33.15 -6.46 -2.32
CA LEU A 122 34.16 -5.94 -3.24
C LEU A 122 34.45 -4.44 -3.04
N LYS A 123 33.72 -3.76 -2.15
CA LYS A 123 33.78 -2.30 -1.92
C LYS A 123 33.56 -1.46 -3.19
N LEU A 124 32.73 -1.95 -4.12
CA LEU A 124 32.43 -1.30 -5.40
C LEU A 124 31.15 -0.46 -5.33
N TYR A 125 31.28 0.85 -5.09
CA TYR A 125 30.12 1.74 -4.96
C TYR A 125 29.17 1.73 -6.17
N TRP A 126 29.71 1.73 -7.39
CA TRP A 126 28.87 1.72 -8.61
C TRP A 126 27.98 0.47 -8.69
N LEU A 127 28.48 -0.68 -8.22
CA LEU A 127 27.73 -1.94 -8.21
C LEU A 127 26.61 -1.90 -7.16
N ALA A 128 26.83 -1.19 -6.05
CA ALA A 128 25.79 -0.93 -5.05
C ALA A 128 24.62 -0.13 -5.64
N VAL A 129 24.94 0.91 -6.41
CA VAL A 129 23.94 1.74 -7.11
C VAL A 129 23.15 0.91 -8.12
N VAL A 130 23.83 0.08 -8.92
CA VAL A 130 23.18 -0.84 -9.88
C VAL A 130 22.29 -1.86 -9.17
N GLY A 131 22.76 -2.46 -8.08
CA GLY A 131 21.97 -3.40 -7.27
C GLY A 131 20.71 -2.76 -6.72
N ARG A 132 20.81 -1.54 -6.17
CA ARG A 132 19.66 -0.76 -5.68
C ARG A 132 18.69 -0.37 -6.79
N MET A 133 19.18 -0.05 -7.98
CA MET A 133 18.33 0.23 -9.15
C MET A 133 17.55 -1.02 -9.60
N ILE A 134 18.21 -2.18 -9.69
CA ILE A 134 17.55 -3.45 -10.07
C ILE A 134 16.53 -3.87 -9.01
N PHE A 135 16.87 -3.71 -7.72
CA PHE A 135 15.91 -3.88 -6.64
C PHE A 135 14.68 -2.97 -6.82
N GLY A 136 14.91 -1.69 -7.16
CA GLY A 136 13.85 -0.74 -7.50
C GLY A 136 12.89 -1.24 -8.56
N LEU A 137 13.38 -1.86 -9.65
CA LEU A 137 12.52 -2.40 -10.71
C LEU A 137 11.50 -3.45 -10.22
N GLY A 138 11.85 -4.21 -9.17
CA GLY A 138 11.03 -5.27 -8.61
C GLY A 138 10.24 -4.89 -7.36
N GLY A 139 10.74 -3.98 -6.53
CA GLY A 139 10.24 -3.74 -5.16
C GLY A 139 8.76 -3.35 -5.10
N GLU A 140 8.40 -2.22 -5.71
CA GLU A 140 7.00 -1.75 -5.70
C GLU A 140 6.10 -2.63 -6.58
N SER A 141 6.62 -3.17 -7.68
CA SER A 141 5.88 -4.12 -8.53
C SER A 141 5.53 -5.42 -7.76
N LEU A 142 6.38 -5.85 -6.83
CA LEU A 142 6.11 -6.95 -5.92
C LEU A 142 5.04 -6.59 -4.89
N SER A 143 5.02 -5.34 -4.39
CA SER A 143 3.92 -4.83 -3.55
C SER A 143 2.58 -4.84 -4.29
N VAL A 144 2.56 -4.46 -5.58
CA VAL A 144 1.36 -4.59 -6.44
C VAL A 144 0.90 -6.05 -6.55
N ALA A 145 1.83 -6.99 -6.75
CA ALA A 145 1.52 -8.41 -6.76
C ALA A 145 0.97 -8.89 -5.40
N GLN A 146 1.52 -8.43 -4.29
CA GLN A 146 1.04 -8.74 -2.94
C GLN A 146 -0.40 -8.28 -2.73
N SER A 147 -0.71 -7.02 -3.05
CA SER A 147 -2.07 -6.48 -2.94
C SER A 147 -3.04 -7.25 -3.82
N THR A 148 -2.62 -7.63 -5.02
CA THR A 148 -3.44 -8.44 -5.95
C THR A 148 -3.67 -9.86 -5.43
N PHE A 149 -2.66 -10.51 -4.83
CA PHE A 149 -2.85 -11.79 -4.14
C PHE A 149 -3.81 -11.65 -2.95
N CYS A 150 -3.63 -10.63 -2.11
CA CYS A 150 -4.50 -10.41 -0.95
C CYS A 150 -5.96 -10.21 -1.38
N ALA A 151 -6.20 -9.32 -2.34
CA ALA A 151 -7.51 -9.07 -2.92
C ALA A 151 -8.13 -10.35 -3.50
N THR A 152 -7.37 -11.11 -4.29
CA THR A 152 -7.89 -12.34 -4.90
C THR A 152 -8.18 -13.40 -3.85
N TRP A 153 -7.34 -13.60 -2.83
CA TRP A 153 -7.49 -14.62 -1.78
C TRP A 153 -8.60 -14.33 -0.78
N PHE A 154 -8.86 -13.05 -0.51
CA PHE A 154 -9.90 -12.60 0.42
C PHE A 154 -11.13 -12.02 -0.28
N ASN A 155 -11.24 -12.22 -1.59
CA ASN A 155 -12.29 -11.64 -2.41
C ASN A 155 -13.69 -11.99 -1.90
N GLY A 156 -14.50 -10.97 -1.61
CA GLY A 156 -15.85 -11.15 -1.09
C GLY A 156 -15.94 -11.80 0.30
N ARG A 157 -14.91 -11.69 1.15
CA ARG A 157 -15.00 -12.10 2.55
C ARG A 157 -15.10 -10.91 3.50
N SER A 158 -15.52 -11.23 4.72
CA SER A 158 -15.65 -10.31 5.85
C SER A 158 -14.38 -10.02 6.62
N ASP A 159 -13.26 -10.56 6.18
CA ASP A 159 -11.95 -10.38 6.81
C ASP A 159 -10.93 -9.78 5.82
N ILE A 160 -11.39 -9.08 4.78
CA ILE A 160 -10.54 -8.51 3.74
C ILE A 160 -9.74 -7.30 4.24
N ASN A 161 -10.34 -6.41 5.04
CA ASN A 161 -9.62 -5.27 5.62
C ASN A 161 -8.55 -5.75 6.58
N PHE A 162 -8.88 -6.73 7.43
CA PHE A 162 -7.93 -7.40 8.30
C PHE A 162 -6.76 -8.01 7.50
N ALA A 163 -7.05 -8.75 6.43
CA ALA A 163 -6.00 -9.34 5.59
C ALA A 163 -5.06 -8.28 5.00
N PHE A 164 -5.58 -7.21 4.41
CA PHE A 164 -4.77 -6.10 3.91
C PHE A 164 -3.95 -5.44 5.02
N ALA A 165 -4.56 -5.20 6.17
CA ALA A 165 -3.89 -4.59 7.31
C ALA A 165 -2.77 -5.48 7.90
N VAL A 166 -2.94 -6.81 7.89
CA VAL A 166 -1.89 -7.78 8.27
C VAL A 166 -0.75 -7.76 7.27
N THR A 167 -1.03 -7.77 5.96
CA THR A 167 0.04 -7.73 4.94
C THR A 167 0.91 -6.49 5.09
N LEU A 168 0.32 -5.32 5.30
CA LEU A 168 1.06 -4.09 5.51
C LEU A 168 1.81 -4.09 6.85
N GLY A 169 1.18 -4.59 7.92
CA GLY A 169 1.82 -4.73 9.22
C GLY A 169 3.10 -5.56 9.14
N PHE A 170 3.06 -6.70 8.45
CA PHE A 170 4.23 -7.55 8.22
C PHE A 170 5.33 -6.87 7.39
N SER A 171 4.95 -6.13 6.36
CA SER A 171 5.90 -5.31 5.59
C SER A 171 6.63 -4.30 6.49
N ARG A 172 5.93 -3.65 7.43
CA ARG A 172 6.54 -2.72 8.40
C ARG A 172 7.39 -3.41 9.46
N ILE A 173 7.02 -4.61 9.88
CA ILE A 173 7.87 -5.45 10.74
C ILE A 173 9.21 -5.73 10.04
N GLY A 174 9.21 -5.97 8.72
CA GLY A 174 10.47 -6.14 7.94
C GLY A 174 11.42 -4.96 8.11
N SER A 175 10.94 -3.74 7.91
CA SER A 175 11.70 -2.49 8.14
C SER A 175 12.20 -2.37 9.59
N ALA A 176 11.31 -2.62 10.57
CA ALA A 176 11.66 -2.51 11.99
C ALA A 176 12.74 -3.52 12.40
N VAL A 177 12.66 -4.76 11.90
CA VAL A 177 13.68 -5.79 12.14
C VAL A 177 15.02 -5.36 11.53
N ASN A 178 15.04 -4.72 10.36
CA ASN A 178 16.25 -4.19 9.75
C ASN A 178 16.96 -3.16 10.66
N PHE A 179 16.24 -2.13 11.14
CA PHE A 179 16.84 -1.13 12.04
C PHE A 179 17.42 -1.72 13.32
N GLN A 180 16.86 -2.84 13.81
CA GLN A 180 17.30 -3.48 15.05
C GLN A 180 18.39 -4.53 14.86
N THR A 181 18.43 -5.21 13.71
CA THR A 181 19.33 -6.35 13.47
C THR A 181 20.54 -5.95 12.64
N THR A 182 20.39 -5.13 11.61
CA THR A 182 21.47 -4.76 10.69
C THR A 182 22.65 -4.10 11.42
N PRO A 183 22.46 -3.10 12.32
CA PRO A 183 23.57 -2.50 13.04
C PRO A 183 24.27 -3.48 14.00
N LYS A 184 23.51 -4.39 14.63
CA LYS A 184 24.06 -5.40 15.55
C LYS A 184 24.91 -6.42 14.81
N ILE A 185 24.47 -6.86 13.63
CA ILE A 185 25.25 -7.77 12.77
C ILE A 185 26.50 -7.06 12.27
N ALA A 186 26.39 -5.80 11.84
CA ALA A 186 27.53 -5.02 11.38
C ALA A 186 28.58 -4.79 12.48
N ALA A 187 28.16 -4.66 13.75
CA ALA A 187 29.04 -4.51 14.90
C ALA A 187 29.68 -5.84 15.34
N ALA A 188 28.96 -6.97 15.23
CA ALA A 188 29.47 -8.28 15.63
C ALA A 188 30.38 -8.93 14.58
N LEU A 189 30.11 -8.67 13.30
CA LEU A 189 30.84 -9.20 12.16
C LEU A 189 31.45 -8.02 11.38
N ASN A 190 30.94 -7.75 10.18
CA ASN A 190 31.33 -6.60 9.38
C ASN A 190 30.13 -6.04 8.60
N THR A 191 30.31 -4.88 7.99
CA THR A 191 29.26 -4.20 7.21
C THR A 191 28.79 -5.03 6.00
N ALA A 192 29.68 -5.76 5.32
CA ALA A 192 29.31 -6.58 4.17
C ALA A 192 28.42 -7.77 4.57
N ASP A 193 28.71 -8.41 5.71
CA ASP A 193 27.94 -9.53 6.26
C ASP A 193 26.52 -9.09 6.65
N ALA A 194 26.37 -7.86 7.17
CA ALA A 194 25.07 -7.27 7.44
C ALA A 194 24.26 -7.06 6.14
N ILE A 195 24.89 -6.67 5.04
CA ILE A 195 24.22 -6.56 3.72
C ILE A 195 23.87 -7.97 3.19
N TRP A 196 24.74 -8.95 3.37
CA TRP A 196 24.47 -10.36 3.02
C TRP A 196 23.31 -10.96 3.82
N PHE A 197 23.15 -10.58 5.08
CA PHE A 197 21.97 -10.98 5.84
C PHE A 197 20.67 -10.48 5.19
N GLY A 198 20.68 -9.28 4.59
CA GLY A 198 19.59 -8.82 3.73
C GLY A 198 19.31 -9.72 2.51
N ALA A 199 20.36 -10.33 1.91
CA ALA A 199 20.16 -11.31 0.84
C ALA A 199 19.50 -12.60 1.36
N ILE A 200 19.79 -13.01 2.59
CA ILE A 200 19.13 -14.16 3.25
C ILE A 200 17.64 -13.86 3.45
N THR A 201 17.29 -12.66 3.94
CA THR A 201 15.86 -12.29 4.12
C THR A 201 15.11 -12.24 2.79
N CYS A 202 15.73 -11.76 1.70
CA CYS A 202 15.19 -11.89 0.35
C CYS A 202 15.04 -13.35 -0.10
N GLY A 203 16.00 -14.22 0.23
CA GLY A 203 15.90 -15.65 -0.05
C GLY A 203 14.69 -16.31 0.64
N VAL A 204 14.41 -15.93 1.89
CA VAL A 204 13.20 -16.38 2.61
C VAL A 204 11.94 -15.90 1.88
N SER A 205 11.88 -14.64 1.45
CA SER A 205 10.77 -14.11 0.66
C SER A 205 10.61 -14.80 -0.70
N PHE A 206 11.72 -15.19 -1.34
CA PHE A 206 11.71 -15.94 -2.59
C PHE A 206 11.13 -17.34 -2.42
N VAL A 207 11.57 -18.08 -1.39
CA VAL A 207 11.00 -19.39 -1.05
C VAL A 207 9.52 -19.26 -0.69
N ALA A 208 9.14 -18.24 0.07
CA ALA A 208 7.74 -17.94 0.38
C ALA A 208 6.92 -17.66 -0.89
N CYS A 209 7.49 -16.97 -1.88
CA CYS A 209 6.85 -16.73 -3.17
C CYS A 209 6.60 -18.04 -3.94
N LEU A 210 7.57 -18.95 -3.98
CA LEU A 210 7.40 -20.28 -4.60
C LEU A 210 6.29 -21.08 -3.94
N ILE A 211 6.25 -21.09 -2.60
CA ILE A 211 5.19 -21.76 -1.83
C ILE A 211 3.84 -21.11 -2.11
N LEU A 212 3.75 -19.78 -2.10
CA LEU A 212 2.52 -19.04 -2.40
C LEU A 212 1.99 -19.38 -3.80
N ILE A 213 2.85 -19.45 -4.81
CA ILE A 213 2.49 -19.82 -6.18
C ILE A 213 1.89 -21.23 -6.22
N ALA A 214 2.49 -22.18 -5.50
CA ALA A 214 1.97 -23.55 -5.41
C ALA A 214 0.60 -23.59 -4.71
N LEU A 215 0.45 -22.88 -3.59
CA LEU A 215 -0.80 -22.78 -2.85
C LEU A 215 -1.90 -22.11 -3.69
N ASP A 216 -1.56 -21.06 -4.43
CA ASP A 216 -2.50 -20.36 -5.32
C ASP A 216 -2.93 -21.26 -6.50
N ALA A 217 -2.03 -22.09 -7.03
CA ALA A 217 -2.37 -23.09 -8.03
C ALA A 217 -3.36 -24.15 -7.51
N ILE A 218 -3.17 -24.61 -6.27
CA ILE A 218 -4.10 -25.53 -5.60
C ILE A 218 -5.46 -24.85 -5.40
N ARG A 219 -5.46 -23.60 -4.96
CA ARG A 219 -6.67 -22.81 -4.76
C ARG A 219 -7.47 -22.63 -6.06
N ALA A 220 -6.83 -22.18 -7.13
CA ALA A 220 -7.49 -21.91 -8.41
C ALA A 220 -8.13 -23.17 -9.01
N LYS A 221 -7.52 -24.34 -8.82
CA LYS A 221 -8.12 -25.64 -9.21
C LYS A 221 -9.40 -25.94 -8.43
N LYS A 222 -9.44 -25.62 -7.13
CA LYS A 222 -10.61 -25.84 -6.27
C LYS A 222 -11.75 -24.86 -6.55
N ASP A 223 -11.43 -23.59 -6.78
CA ASP A 223 -12.44 -22.55 -7.01
C ASP A 223 -13.11 -22.69 -8.40
N LYS A 224 -12.69 -23.64 -9.26
CA LYS A 224 -13.12 -23.81 -10.66
C LYS A 224 -13.09 -22.50 -11.48
N SER A 225 -12.38 -21.50 -10.99
CA SER A 225 -12.25 -20.18 -11.58
C SER A 225 -11.18 -20.23 -12.66
N VAL A 226 -11.42 -20.99 -13.73
CA VAL A 226 -10.62 -20.86 -14.96
C VAL A 226 -11.25 -19.72 -15.74
N VAL A 227 -10.99 -18.50 -15.28
CA VAL A 227 -11.36 -17.32 -16.04
C VAL A 227 -10.33 -17.23 -17.17
N LYS A 228 -10.77 -17.39 -18.43
CA LYS A 228 -9.91 -17.15 -19.60
C LYS A 228 -9.44 -15.69 -19.54
N ASN A 229 -8.13 -15.49 -19.52
CA ASN A 229 -7.51 -14.18 -19.59
C ASN A 229 -7.45 -13.75 -21.05
N ASP A 230 -8.38 -12.88 -21.46
CA ASP A 230 -8.08 -11.99 -22.57
C ASP A 230 -7.11 -10.92 -22.06
N PRO A 231 -6.05 -10.60 -22.81
CA PRO A 231 -5.05 -9.62 -22.37
C PRO A 231 -5.72 -8.27 -22.16
N VAL A 232 -5.49 -7.65 -21.00
CA VAL A 232 -6.01 -6.30 -20.72
C VAL A 232 -5.40 -5.33 -21.73
N GLN A 233 -6.24 -4.53 -22.38
CA GLN A 233 -5.77 -3.49 -23.28
C GLN A 233 -5.58 -2.20 -22.49
N LEU A 234 -4.55 -1.38 -22.80
CA LEU A 234 -4.38 -0.08 -22.14
C LEU A 234 -5.60 0.84 -22.31
N ALA A 235 -6.39 0.64 -23.38
CA ALA A 235 -7.65 1.33 -23.59
C ALA A 235 -8.71 1.04 -22.51
N ASP A 236 -8.63 -0.13 -21.84
CA ASP A 236 -9.54 -0.51 -20.77
C ASP A 236 -9.41 0.35 -19.51
N ILE A 237 -8.25 0.99 -19.31
CA ILE A 237 -8.03 1.94 -18.20
C ILE A 237 -8.99 3.13 -18.32
N LYS A 238 -9.31 3.56 -19.56
CA LYS A 238 -10.27 4.66 -19.79
C LYS A 238 -11.70 4.30 -19.40
N ARG A 239 -12.01 3.01 -19.23
CA ARG A 239 -13.33 2.50 -18.83
C ARG A 239 -13.47 2.36 -17.31
N PHE A 240 -12.45 2.73 -16.53
CA PHE A 240 -12.55 2.70 -15.08
C PHE A 240 -13.57 3.70 -14.54
N PRO A 241 -14.35 3.33 -13.52
CA PRO A 241 -15.40 4.17 -12.98
C PRO A 241 -14.82 5.43 -12.35
N VAL A 242 -15.59 6.52 -12.37
CA VAL A 242 -15.18 7.81 -11.77
C VAL A 242 -14.80 7.66 -10.30
N SER A 243 -15.48 6.78 -9.56
CA SER A 243 -15.15 6.48 -8.15
C SER A 243 -13.71 5.99 -7.98
N LEU A 244 -13.18 5.19 -8.91
CA LEU A 244 -11.80 4.71 -8.84
C LEU A 244 -10.79 5.84 -9.06
N TRP A 245 -11.06 6.75 -10.00
CA TRP A 245 -10.22 7.92 -10.23
C TRP A 245 -10.19 8.87 -9.03
N LEU A 246 -11.35 9.05 -8.37
CA LEU A 246 -11.42 9.80 -7.12
C LEU A 246 -10.66 9.10 -5.98
N ILE A 247 -10.66 7.77 -5.92
CA ILE A 247 -9.83 7.01 -4.97
C ILE A 247 -8.34 7.20 -5.26
N PHE A 248 -7.90 7.18 -6.53
CA PHE A 248 -6.50 7.48 -6.86
C PHE A 248 -6.09 8.89 -6.39
N LEU A 249 -6.96 9.88 -6.61
CA LEU A 249 -6.73 11.22 -6.10
C LEU A 249 -6.68 11.25 -4.56
N ALA A 250 -7.59 10.54 -3.89
CA ALA A 250 -7.60 10.43 -2.43
C ALA A 250 -6.33 9.77 -1.86
N ILE A 251 -5.79 8.74 -2.53
CA ILE A 251 -4.48 8.14 -2.19
C ILE A 251 -3.40 9.22 -2.23
N VAL A 252 -3.29 9.96 -3.33
CA VAL A 252 -2.27 11.02 -3.45
C VAL A 252 -2.43 12.08 -2.35
N LEU A 253 -3.64 12.58 -2.15
CA LEU A 253 -3.93 13.63 -1.15
C LEU A 253 -3.66 13.17 0.30
N PHE A 254 -3.75 11.88 0.60
CA PHE A 254 -3.43 11.38 1.93
C PHE A 254 -1.94 11.06 2.12
N TYR A 255 -1.34 10.36 1.16
CA TYR A 255 0.02 9.85 1.30
C TYR A 255 1.09 10.91 1.06
N VAL A 256 0.79 11.97 0.29
CA VAL A 256 1.72 13.08 0.08
C VAL A 256 2.06 13.81 1.39
N PRO A 257 1.08 14.32 2.17
CA PRO A 257 1.35 14.92 3.48
C PRO A 257 2.19 14.01 4.37
N LEU A 258 1.88 12.71 4.41
CA LEU A 258 2.62 11.74 5.23
C LEU A 258 4.08 11.56 4.77
N PHE A 259 4.31 11.16 3.50
CA PHE A 259 5.64 10.78 3.05
C PHE A 259 6.56 11.97 2.82
N VAL A 260 6.03 13.10 2.32
CA VAL A 260 6.84 14.31 2.15
C VAL A 260 7.19 14.92 3.51
N TYR A 261 6.29 14.85 4.49
CA TYR A 261 6.60 15.24 5.86
C TYR A 261 7.72 14.39 6.45
N VAL A 262 7.63 13.06 6.40
CA VAL A 262 8.65 12.17 7.01
C VAL A 262 10.06 12.48 6.50
N VAL A 263 10.21 12.82 5.21
CA VAL A 263 11.51 13.22 4.62
C VAL A 263 12.07 14.49 5.29
N ASN A 264 11.22 15.45 5.63
CA ASN A 264 11.60 16.73 6.23
C ASN A 264 11.47 16.77 7.76
N ALA A 265 10.86 15.75 8.36
CA ALA A 265 10.42 15.74 9.75
C ALA A 265 11.59 15.93 10.73
N LYS A 266 12.75 15.32 10.47
CA LYS A 266 13.92 15.44 11.35
C LYS A 266 14.36 16.91 11.49
N GLN A 267 14.45 17.63 10.38
CA GLN A 267 14.89 19.02 10.38
C GLN A 267 13.82 19.93 11.01
N PHE A 268 12.55 19.75 10.61
CA PHE A 268 11.43 20.46 11.19
C PHE A 268 11.34 20.30 12.71
N LEU A 269 11.36 19.06 13.20
CA LEU A 269 11.26 18.73 14.62
C LEU A 269 12.46 19.27 15.40
N GLY A 270 13.68 19.19 14.83
CA GLY A 270 14.88 19.75 15.44
C GLY A 270 14.85 21.27 15.57
N THR A 271 14.24 21.97 14.59
CA THR A 271 14.06 23.42 14.64
C THR A 271 12.99 23.83 15.65
N LYS A 272 11.85 23.15 15.67
CA LYS A 272 10.69 23.55 16.50
C LYS A 272 10.76 23.04 17.95
N TRP A 273 11.35 21.87 18.18
CA TRP A 273 11.54 21.26 19.51
C TRP A 273 13.02 20.90 19.73
N PRO A 274 13.89 21.89 20.00
CA PRO A 274 15.31 21.63 20.22
C PRO A 274 15.54 20.77 21.47
N GLY A 275 16.48 19.82 21.38
CA GLY A 275 16.84 18.91 22.48
C GLY A 275 16.09 17.56 22.49
N CYS A 276 15.14 17.35 21.57
CA CYS A 276 14.50 16.05 21.37
C CYS A 276 15.27 15.20 20.35
N ASP A 277 15.20 13.87 20.48
CA ASP A 277 15.67 12.97 19.43
C ASP A 277 14.69 13.00 18.24
N ALA A 278 14.95 13.93 17.32
CA ALA A 278 14.12 14.14 16.14
C ALA A 278 14.05 12.91 15.21
N SER A 279 15.05 12.02 15.26
CA SER A 279 15.07 10.79 14.45
C SER A 279 14.08 9.76 15.01
N VAL A 280 14.04 9.61 16.33
CA VAL A 280 13.04 8.76 17.01
C VAL A 280 11.64 9.33 16.81
N LEU A 281 11.46 10.64 17.00
CA LEU A 281 10.16 11.29 16.81
C LEU A 281 9.64 11.12 15.38
N ALA A 282 10.47 11.35 14.36
CA ALA A 282 10.10 11.17 12.95
C ALA A 282 9.63 9.75 12.61
N SER A 283 10.03 8.75 13.41
CA SER A 283 9.69 7.34 13.21
C SER A 283 8.38 6.91 13.90
N ILE A 284 7.84 7.71 14.83
CA ILE A 284 6.62 7.40 15.59
C ILE A 284 5.41 7.03 14.71
N PRO A 285 5.12 7.71 13.58
CA PRO A 285 3.96 7.40 12.75
C PRO A 285 4.00 5.95 12.23
N TYR A 286 5.19 5.39 12.00
CA TYR A 286 5.34 4.00 11.57
C TYR A 286 5.09 3.01 12.71
N TYR A 287 5.56 3.30 13.92
CA TYR A 287 5.33 2.44 15.10
C TYR A 287 3.86 2.44 15.51
N THR A 288 3.23 3.60 15.51
CA THR A 288 1.81 3.75 15.85
C THR A 288 0.88 3.18 14.78
N ALA A 289 1.40 2.95 13.56
CA ALA A 289 0.69 2.23 12.52
C ALA A 289 0.85 0.70 12.57
N ALA A 290 1.80 0.17 13.34
CA ALA A 290 2.00 -1.27 13.52
C ALA A 290 0.73 -2.05 13.96
N PRO A 291 -0.15 -1.53 14.84
CA PRO A 291 -1.41 -2.20 15.17
C PRO A 291 -2.51 -2.09 14.10
N SER A 292 -2.17 -1.77 12.83
CA SER A 292 -3.12 -1.74 11.71
C SER A 292 -4.04 -2.96 11.62
N PRO A 293 -3.63 -4.22 11.94
CA PRO A 293 -4.56 -5.36 11.90
C PRO A 293 -5.79 -5.20 12.79
N ILE A 294 -5.63 -4.56 13.95
CA ILE A 294 -6.75 -4.30 14.88
C ILE A 294 -7.76 -3.36 14.22
N ILE A 295 -7.26 -2.31 13.55
CA ILE A 295 -8.10 -1.35 12.83
C ILE A 295 -8.78 -2.01 11.63
N GLY A 296 -8.06 -2.85 10.87
CA GLY A 296 -8.65 -3.64 9.78
C GLY A 296 -9.81 -4.52 10.26
N PHE A 297 -9.62 -5.21 11.40
CA PHE A 297 -10.68 -6.01 12.02
C PHE A 297 -11.90 -5.18 12.44
N ILE A 298 -11.67 -3.98 12.99
CA ILE A 298 -12.76 -3.05 13.34
C ILE A 298 -13.53 -2.63 12.09
N ILE A 299 -12.83 -2.24 11.02
CA ILE A 299 -13.45 -1.82 9.77
C ILE A 299 -14.30 -2.94 9.18
N ASP A 300 -13.77 -4.16 9.16
CA ASP A 300 -14.47 -5.36 8.69
C ASP A 300 -15.80 -5.60 9.42
N ARG A 301 -15.88 -5.26 10.72
CA ARG A 301 -17.10 -5.42 11.53
C ARG A 301 -18.13 -4.33 11.26
N PHE A 302 -17.71 -3.12 10.91
CA PHE A 302 -18.61 -1.98 10.66
C PHE A 302 -19.01 -1.81 9.19
N GLY A 303 -18.17 -2.24 8.23
CA GLY A 303 -18.47 -2.20 6.79
C GLY A 303 -18.52 -0.78 6.16
N ARG A 304 -17.85 0.21 6.77
CA ARG A 304 -17.91 1.63 6.38
C ARG A 304 -16.55 2.20 5.92
N ASN A 305 -15.95 1.56 4.92
CA ASN A 305 -14.59 1.89 4.47
C ASN A 305 -14.39 3.39 4.19
N LEU A 306 -15.29 4.04 3.45
CA LEU A 306 -15.15 5.48 3.14
C LEU A 306 -15.24 6.35 4.39
N THR A 307 -16.05 5.97 5.40
CA THR A 307 -16.11 6.71 6.66
C THR A 307 -14.77 6.66 7.39
N PHE A 308 -14.13 5.48 7.45
CA PHE A 308 -12.80 5.34 8.04
C PHE A 308 -11.73 6.11 7.24
N MET A 309 -11.83 6.13 5.90
CA MET A 309 -10.96 6.95 5.05
C MET A 309 -11.11 8.46 5.34
N THR A 310 -12.35 8.94 5.52
CA THR A 310 -12.61 10.33 5.91
C THR A 310 -12.02 10.64 7.28
N VAL A 311 -12.24 9.78 8.29
CA VAL A 311 -11.69 9.94 9.64
C VAL A 311 -10.17 9.98 9.61
N ALA A 312 -9.53 9.10 8.85
CA ALA A 312 -8.09 9.11 8.65
C ALA A 312 -7.59 10.46 8.07
N SER A 313 -8.29 11.00 7.06
CA SER A 313 -7.89 12.26 6.43
C SER A 313 -8.09 13.47 7.35
N ILE A 314 -9.17 13.47 8.14
CA ILE A 314 -9.37 14.47 9.20
C ILE A 314 -8.24 14.38 10.23
N GLY A 315 -7.91 13.17 10.68
CA GLY A 315 -6.80 12.94 11.60
C GLY A 315 -5.46 13.43 11.05
N MET A 316 -5.20 13.20 9.75
CA MET A 316 -4.01 13.73 9.07
C MET A 316 -3.97 15.27 9.09
N ALA A 317 -5.08 15.93 8.78
CA ALA A 317 -5.17 17.39 8.84
C ALA A 317 -4.96 17.91 10.28
N VAL A 318 -5.60 17.28 11.27
CA VAL A 318 -5.46 17.64 12.68
C VAL A 318 -4.02 17.46 13.16
N ALA A 319 -3.35 16.37 12.77
CA ALA A 319 -1.95 16.13 13.12
C ALA A 319 -1.05 17.26 12.63
N HIS A 320 -1.18 17.66 11.36
CA HIS A 320 -0.42 18.78 10.80
C HIS A 320 -0.81 20.12 11.43
N ILE A 321 -2.09 20.38 11.76
CA ILE A 321 -2.48 21.60 12.46
C ILE A 321 -1.81 21.69 13.84
N ILE A 322 -1.80 20.59 14.59
CA ILE A 322 -1.13 20.52 15.89
C ILE A 322 0.37 20.77 15.71
N LEU A 323 1.01 20.08 14.78
CA LEU A 323 2.44 20.21 14.52
C LEU A 323 2.82 21.61 14.03
N ALA A 324 1.99 22.26 13.22
CA ALA A 324 2.26 23.58 12.64
C ALA A 324 2.03 24.73 13.64
N TYR A 325 0.83 24.78 14.23
CA TYR A 325 0.32 25.98 14.87
C TYR A 325 0.30 25.93 16.40
N THR A 326 0.64 24.78 16.99
CA THR A 326 0.64 24.62 18.45
C THR A 326 2.05 24.36 18.99
N HIS A 327 2.22 24.53 20.30
CA HIS A 327 3.41 24.15 21.06
C HIS A 327 3.19 22.89 21.91
N VAL A 328 2.11 22.15 21.65
CA VAL A 328 1.87 20.84 22.27
C VAL A 328 3.04 19.92 21.95
N THR A 329 3.32 18.96 22.83
CA THR A 329 4.41 18.00 22.61
C THR A 329 4.26 17.30 21.25
N PRO A 330 5.37 17.08 20.50
CA PRO A 330 5.31 16.53 19.14
C PRO A 330 4.68 15.13 19.12
N TYR A 331 4.77 14.39 20.23
CA TYR A 331 4.17 13.06 20.38
C TYR A 331 2.68 13.03 20.00
N VAL A 332 1.89 14.05 20.37
CA VAL A 332 0.45 14.06 20.09
C VAL A 332 0.18 14.08 18.60
N GLY A 333 0.79 15.00 17.85
CA GLY A 333 0.64 15.08 16.40
C GLY A 333 1.16 13.83 15.70
N MET A 334 2.30 13.30 16.14
CA MET A 334 2.92 12.12 15.53
C MET A 334 2.11 10.83 15.77
N ILE A 335 1.48 10.67 16.94
CA ILE A 335 0.60 9.53 17.23
C ILE A 335 -0.68 9.62 16.39
N ILE A 336 -1.31 10.80 16.32
CA ILE A 336 -2.51 11.00 15.49
C ILE A 336 -2.20 10.71 14.02
N MET A 337 -1.05 11.18 13.52
CA MET A 337 -0.60 10.92 12.15
C MET A 337 -0.47 9.42 11.86
N GLY A 338 0.15 8.65 12.76
CA GLY A 338 0.31 7.21 12.53
C GLY A 338 -0.98 6.40 12.70
N LEU A 339 -1.87 6.76 13.63
CA LEU A 339 -3.21 6.17 13.71
C LEU A 339 -4.04 6.47 12.44
N SER A 340 -3.91 7.68 11.91
CA SER A 340 -4.51 8.08 10.63
C SER A 340 -3.95 7.24 9.49
N TYR A 341 -2.63 7.06 9.44
CA TYR A 341 -1.98 6.22 8.44
C TYR A 341 -2.49 4.77 8.50
N ALA A 342 -2.52 4.18 9.69
CA ALA A 342 -3.01 2.82 9.91
C ALA A 342 -4.45 2.64 9.43
N THR A 343 -5.31 3.62 9.72
CA THR A 343 -6.73 3.62 9.35
C THR A 343 -6.91 3.75 7.85
N MET A 344 -6.17 4.67 7.20
CA MET A 344 -6.24 4.82 5.75
C MET A 344 -5.76 3.55 5.04
N ALA A 345 -4.61 3.02 5.45
CA ALA A 345 -4.04 1.83 4.85
C ALA A 345 -4.94 0.59 5.00
N ALA A 346 -5.65 0.46 6.11
CA ALA A 346 -6.57 -0.66 6.32
C ALA A 346 -7.85 -0.55 5.47
N SER A 347 -8.26 0.65 5.05
CA SER A 347 -9.57 0.91 4.40
C SER A 347 -9.49 1.20 2.90
N ILE A 348 -8.44 1.86 2.39
CA ILE A 348 -8.45 2.36 1.01
C ILE A 348 -8.16 1.26 -0.03
N TRP A 349 -7.24 0.34 0.25
CA TRP A 349 -6.80 -0.67 -0.72
C TRP A 349 -7.85 -1.76 -0.97
N VAL A 350 -8.79 -1.96 -0.04
CA VAL A 350 -9.91 -2.90 -0.19
C VAL A 350 -11.04 -2.37 -1.07
N THR A 351 -11.00 -1.09 -1.45
CA THR A 351 -12.02 -0.49 -2.32
C THR A 351 -11.88 -0.95 -3.77
N PHE A 352 -10.70 -1.41 -4.17
CA PHE A 352 -10.38 -1.78 -5.55
C PHE A 352 -11.15 -3.04 -6.01
N PRO A 353 -11.19 -4.14 -5.23
CA PRO A 353 -12.00 -5.30 -5.56
C PRO A 353 -13.50 -5.02 -5.63
N ALA A 354 -13.97 -3.95 -4.98
CA ALA A 354 -15.36 -3.51 -5.02
C ALA A 354 -15.72 -2.74 -6.30
N LEU A 355 -14.72 -2.25 -7.05
CA LEU A 355 -14.92 -1.36 -8.20
C LEU A 355 -14.40 -1.95 -9.52
N VAL A 356 -13.45 -2.88 -9.45
CA VAL A 356 -12.72 -3.40 -10.60
C VAL A 356 -12.78 -4.93 -10.63
N PRO A 357 -13.04 -5.54 -11.81
CA PRO A 357 -12.98 -7.00 -11.95
C PRO A 357 -11.62 -7.56 -11.55
N SER A 358 -11.60 -8.79 -11.04
CA SER A 358 -10.39 -9.46 -10.55
C SER A 358 -9.27 -9.55 -11.61
N LYS A 359 -9.65 -9.56 -12.89
CA LYS A 359 -8.74 -9.56 -14.05
C LYS A 359 -7.93 -8.27 -14.21
N ARG A 360 -8.39 -7.16 -13.65
CA ARG A 360 -7.83 -5.81 -13.83
C ARG A 360 -7.29 -5.22 -12.53
N LEU A 361 -7.23 -6.03 -11.47
CA LEU A 361 -6.80 -5.58 -10.15
C LEU A 361 -5.32 -5.21 -10.13
N GLY A 362 -4.45 -5.97 -10.81
CA GLY A 362 -3.03 -5.65 -10.89
C GLY A 362 -2.81 -4.27 -11.49
N THR A 363 -3.49 -3.96 -12.58
CA THR A 363 -3.45 -2.69 -13.30
C THR A 363 -3.98 -1.55 -12.42
N ALA A 364 -5.09 -1.75 -11.72
CA ALA A 364 -5.64 -0.75 -10.82
C ALA A 364 -4.69 -0.46 -9.64
N TYR A 365 -4.15 -1.49 -8.98
CA TYR A 365 -3.14 -1.32 -7.93
C TYR A 365 -1.87 -0.65 -8.47
N GLY A 366 -1.35 -1.08 -9.63
CA GLY A 366 -0.17 -0.48 -10.26
C GLY A 366 -0.35 1.01 -10.57
N LEU A 367 -1.51 1.40 -11.09
CA LEU A 367 -1.88 2.81 -11.29
C LEU A 367 -1.90 3.60 -9.99
N ALA A 368 -2.50 3.05 -8.94
CA ALA A 368 -2.57 3.69 -7.63
C ALA A 368 -1.19 3.95 -7.03
N PHE A 369 -0.32 2.95 -6.99
CA PHE A 369 1.06 3.12 -6.53
C PHE A 369 1.85 4.10 -7.42
N ALA A 370 1.65 4.07 -8.73
CA ALA A 370 2.30 5.01 -9.64
C ALA A 370 1.88 6.47 -9.38
N PHE A 371 0.57 6.73 -9.23
CA PHE A 371 0.07 8.07 -8.88
C PHE A 371 0.58 8.53 -7.52
N GLN A 372 0.58 7.65 -6.52
CA GLN A 372 1.14 7.93 -5.20
C GLN A 372 2.61 8.35 -5.30
N ASN A 373 3.45 7.57 -5.99
CA ASN A 373 4.87 7.84 -6.13
C ASN A 373 5.14 9.13 -6.91
N ALA A 374 4.38 9.38 -7.99
CA ALA A 374 4.47 10.62 -8.75
C ALA A 374 4.09 11.84 -7.89
N GLY A 375 3.00 11.74 -7.12
CA GLY A 375 2.56 12.80 -6.21
C GLY A 375 3.60 13.13 -5.15
N VAL A 376 4.17 12.11 -4.49
CA VAL A 376 5.23 12.28 -3.50
C VAL A 376 6.46 12.94 -4.14
N ALA A 377 6.93 12.44 -5.27
CA ALA A 377 8.11 12.99 -5.94
C ALA A 377 7.94 14.47 -6.33
N ILE A 378 6.81 14.83 -6.95
CA ILE A 378 6.51 16.20 -7.39
C ILE A 378 6.43 17.13 -6.17
N VAL A 379 5.67 16.74 -5.14
CA VAL A 379 5.46 17.61 -3.98
C VAL A 379 6.71 17.73 -3.11
N THR A 380 7.55 16.68 -3.00
CA THR A 380 8.87 16.79 -2.36
C THR A 380 9.74 17.87 -3.02
N LEU A 381 9.78 17.94 -4.35
CA LEU A 381 10.52 18.98 -5.07
C LEU A 381 9.95 20.38 -4.81
N ILE A 382 8.62 20.52 -4.81
CA ILE A 382 7.94 21.78 -4.53
C ILE A 382 8.26 22.25 -3.11
N ILE A 383 8.12 21.37 -2.10
CA ILE A 383 8.41 21.70 -0.71
C ILE A 383 9.88 22.07 -0.53
N GLY A 384 10.81 21.32 -1.12
CA GLY A 384 12.24 21.65 -1.07
C GLY A 384 12.56 23.02 -1.66
N ALA A 385 11.95 23.38 -2.79
CA ALA A 385 12.11 24.69 -3.42
C ALA A 385 11.52 25.83 -2.56
N ILE A 386 10.38 25.58 -1.90
CA ILE A 386 9.76 26.55 -0.98
C ILE A 386 10.67 26.76 0.23
N LEU A 387 11.10 25.69 0.90
CA LEU A 387 11.95 25.77 2.09
C LEU A 387 13.28 26.47 1.79
N THR A 388 13.86 26.24 0.60
CA THR A 388 15.08 26.95 0.17
C THR A 388 14.85 28.46 0.01
N LYS A 389 13.66 28.88 -0.46
CA LYS A 389 13.32 30.30 -0.63
C LYS A 389 12.86 30.98 0.66
N THR A 390 12.41 30.22 1.65
CA THR A 390 11.85 30.74 2.90
C THR A 390 12.77 30.53 4.09
N ASP A 391 14.07 30.31 3.87
CA ASP A 391 15.08 30.08 4.90
C ASP A 391 14.67 28.97 5.89
N ASN A 392 14.18 27.85 5.35
CA ASN A 392 13.65 26.70 6.09
C ASN A 392 12.48 27.03 7.02
N ASN A 393 11.61 27.96 6.63
CA ASN A 393 10.36 28.20 7.35
C ASN A 393 9.35 27.07 7.06
N TYR A 394 9.33 26.07 7.95
CA TYR A 394 8.45 24.90 7.88
C TYR A 394 6.96 25.19 8.08
N LEU A 395 6.57 26.39 8.52
CA LEU A 395 5.15 26.74 8.61
C LEU A 395 4.49 26.69 7.22
N TYR A 396 5.20 27.08 6.16
CA TYR A 396 4.70 26.98 4.78
C TYR A 396 4.48 25.53 4.36
N SER A 397 5.44 24.64 4.63
CA SER A 397 5.28 23.22 4.27
C SER A 397 4.14 22.57 5.04
N GLU A 398 4.03 22.84 6.34
CA GLU A 398 2.93 22.31 7.14
C GLU A 398 1.56 22.85 6.69
N SER A 399 1.48 24.13 6.35
CA SER A 399 0.24 24.74 5.83
C SER A 399 -0.21 24.10 4.52
N ILE A 400 0.74 23.78 3.64
CA ILE A 400 0.46 23.05 2.39
C ILE A 400 -0.05 21.64 2.71
N PHE A 401 0.57 20.93 3.66
CA PHE A 401 0.10 19.61 4.07
C PHE A 401 -1.32 19.63 4.65
N VAL A 402 -1.65 20.63 5.48
CA VAL A 402 -3.02 20.85 5.96
C VAL A 402 -3.97 21.09 4.78
N GLY A 403 -3.61 21.97 3.85
CA GLY A 403 -4.43 22.25 2.67
C GLY A 403 -4.71 21.01 1.82
N ILE A 404 -3.68 20.21 1.53
CA ILE A 404 -3.79 18.95 0.78
C ILE A 404 -4.69 17.96 1.53
N ALA A 405 -4.51 17.79 2.84
CA ALA A 405 -5.34 16.90 3.65
C ALA A 405 -6.82 17.33 3.68
N CYS A 406 -7.09 18.64 3.77
CA CYS A 406 -8.45 19.19 3.71
C CYS A 406 -9.13 18.94 2.36
N VAL A 407 -8.39 19.08 1.24
CA VAL A 407 -8.92 18.69 -0.09
C VAL A 407 -9.19 17.18 -0.11
N GLY A 408 -8.34 16.35 0.52
CA GLY A 408 -8.57 14.92 0.68
C GLY A 408 -9.88 14.61 1.41
N VAL A 409 -10.20 15.33 2.49
CA VAL A 409 -11.49 15.21 3.20
C VAL A 409 -12.66 15.55 2.27
N ALA A 410 -12.55 16.62 1.47
CA ALA A 410 -13.60 16.98 0.52
C ALA A 410 -13.83 15.89 -0.55
N ILE A 411 -12.76 15.29 -1.08
CA ILE A 411 -12.87 14.17 -2.03
C ILE A 411 -13.54 12.95 -1.39
N HIS A 412 -13.24 12.63 -0.13
CA HIS A 412 -13.91 11.54 0.58
C HIS A 412 -15.41 11.80 0.79
N ILE A 413 -15.79 13.05 1.08
CA ILE A 413 -17.20 13.43 1.18
C ILE A 413 -17.92 13.25 -0.17
N ILE A 414 -17.30 13.68 -1.27
CA ILE A 414 -17.83 13.46 -2.62
C ILE A 414 -17.98 11.96 -2.91
N LEU A 415 -16.97 11.14 -2.57
CA LEU A 415 -17.04 9.68 -2.70
C LEU A 415 -18.18 9.08 -1.89
N ILE A 416 -18.42 9.55 -0.67
CA ILE A 416 -19.57 9.11 0.15
C ILE A 416 -20.89 9.43 -0.57
N PHE A 417 -21.05 10.64 -1.13
CA PHE A 417 -22.27 10.99 -1.86
C PHE A 417 -22.50 10.13 -3.11
N ILE A 418 -21.44 9.80 -3.84
CA ILE A 418 -21.51 8.87 -4.98
C ILE A 418 -21.89 7.48 -4.47
N ASP A 419 -21.24 7.01 -3.41
CA ASP A 419 -21.45 5.66 -2.87
C ASP A 419 -22.84 5.47 -2.23
N LEU A 420 -23.46 6.53 -1.72
CA LEU A 420 -24.87 6.48 -1.29
C LEU A 420 -25.82 6.07 -2.43
N LYS A 421 -25.46 6.39 -3.69
CA LYS A 421 -26.21 5.99 -4.88
C LYS A 421 -25.79 4.61 -5.39
N THR A 422 -24.48 4.34 -5.42
CA THR A 422 -23.94 3.14 -6.06
C THR A 422 -23.87 1.91 -5.15
N LYS A 423 -23.84 2.13 -3.82
CA LYS A 423 -23.72 1.12 -2.76
C LYS A 423 -22.64 0.07 -3.06
N ALA A 424 -21.44 0.56 -3.39
CA ALA A 424 -20.35 -0.30 -3.82
C ALA A 424 -19.28 -0.48 -2.73
N ILE A 425 -19.00 0.56 -1.94
CA ILE A 425 -17.81 0.64 -1.07
C ILE A 425 -18.19 0.56 0.42
N ASN A 426 -19.19 1.31 0.88
CA ASN A 426 -19.71 1.26 2.26
C ASN A 426 -20.83 0.22 2.39
N ILE A 427 -20.50 -1.02 2.09
CA ILE A 427 -21.43 -2.14 2.27
C ILE A 427 -20.85 -3.17 3.26
N PRO A 428 -21.73 -3.82 4.05
CA PRO A 428 -21.33 -4.96 4.84
C PRO A 428 -20.62 -6.01 3.98
N ALA A 429 -19.69 -6.75 4.57
CA ALA A 429 -18.90 -7.69 3.80
C ALA A 429 -19.69 -8.84 3.15
N ALA A 430 -20.85 -9.19 3.69
CA ALA A 430 -21.76 -10.16 3.08
C ALA A 430 -22.24 -9.67 1.70
N ASP A 431 -22.59 -8.40 1.60
CA ASP A 431 -23.06 -7.76 0.37
C ASP A 431 -21.91 -7.52 -0.60
N MET A 432 -20.71 -7.20 -0.07
CA MET A 432 -19.49 -7.09 -0.86
C MET A 432 -19.21 -8.37 -1.65
N LYS A 433 -19.48 -9.55 -1.05
CA LYS A 433 -19.32 -10.84 -1.75
C LYS A 433 -20.21 -10.96 -2.97
N ALA A 434 -21.48 -10.58 -2.82
CA ALA A 434 -22.45 -10.64 -3.90
C ALA A 434 -22.09 -9.65 -5.01
N LEU A 435 -21.69 -8.43 -4.64
CA LEU A 435 -21.25 -7.39 -5.56
C LEU A 435 -20.04 -7.82 -6.39
N VAL A 436 -18.99 -8.28 -5.71
CA VAL A 436 -17.78 -8.81 -6.34
C VAL A 436 -18.11 -9.93 -7.32
N LYS A 437 -19.00 -10.85 -6.94
CA LYS A 437 -19.40 -11.96 -7.82
C LYS A 437 -20.04 -11.43 -9.10
N ARG A 438 -20.94 -10.44 -9.00
CA ARG A 438 -21.58 -9.79 -10.14
C ARG A 438 -20.57 -9.10 -11.06
N ILE A 439 -19.68 -8.26 -10.52
CA ILE A 439 -18.62 -7.57 -11.29
C ILE A 439 -17.79 -8.57 -12.11
N ASN A 440 -17.42 -9.69 -11.48
CA ASN A 440 -16.60 -10.70 -12.14
C ASN A 440 -17.38 -11.55 -13.17
N GLN A 441 -18.70 -11.67 -13.04
CA GLN A 441 -19.55 -12.39 -14.01
C GLN A 441 -19.91 -11.52 -15.21
N GLU A 442 -20.16 -10.22 -14.98
CA GLU A 442 -20.60 -9.29 -16.02
C GLU A 442 -19.42 -8.73 -16.83
N GLU A 443 -18.18 -8.85 -16.32
CA GLU A 443 -16.92 -8.25 -16.85
C GLU A 443 -16.98 -6.75 -17.17
N LYS A 444 -18.13 -6.11 -16.90
CA LYS A 444 -18.37 -4.69 -17.00
C LYS A 444 -17.98 -4.05 -15.66
N PRO A 445 -17.16 -2.98 -15.65
CA PRO A 445 -17.00 -2.18 -14.45
C PRO A 445 -18.38 -1.62 -14.08
N LEU A 446 -18.77 -1.80 -12.81
CA LEU A 446 -19.96 -1.12 -12.28
C LEU A 446 -19.77 0.37 -12.57
N LEU A 447 -20.80 0.98 -13.18
CA LEU A 447 -20.88 2.38 -13.60
C LEU A 447 -20.39 2.67 -15.03
N ILE A 448 -21.03 2.03 -16.00
CA ILE A 448 -21.61 2.83 -17.10
C ILE A 448 -23.03 3.13 -16.63
N ASN A 449 -23.38 4.40 -16.46
CA ASN A 449 -24.79 4.76 -16.27
C ASN A 449 -25.55 4.22 -17.49
N ASP A 450 -26.38 3.20 -17.32
CA ASP A 450 -27.44 2.84 -18.27
C ASP A 450 -28.54 3.93 -18.23
N ASN A 451 -28.15 5.18 -18.52
CA ASN A 451 -29.07 6.29 -18.75
C ASN A 451 -29.22 6.59 -20.26
N ASN A 452 -28.92 5.62 -21.12
CA ASN A 452 -29.09 5.74 -22.57
C ASN A 452 -30.04 4.65 -23.11
N ASP A 453 -31.17 4.45 -22.45
CA ASP A 453 -32.36 3.91 -23.11
C ASP A 453 -33.33 5.08 -23.29
N ASN A 454 -33.20 5.75 -24.44
CA ASN A 454 -34.24 6.58 -25.05
C ASN A 454 -34.96 5.75 -26.11
#